data_AF-A0A2S7TLA0-F1
#
_entry.id   AF-A0A2S7TLA0-F1
#
_cell.length_a   1.000
_cell.length_b   1.000
_cell.length_c   1.000
_cell.angle_alpha   90.00
_cell.angle_beta   90.00
_cell.angle_gamma   90.00
#
_symmetry.space_group_name_H-M   'P 1'
#
loop_
_entity.id
_entity.type
_entity.pdbx_description
1 polymer ?
#
loop_
_entity_poly.entity_id
_entity_poly.type
_entity_poly.pdbx_seq_one_letter_code
_entity_poly.pdbx_strand_id
1 'polypeptide(L)'
;MSTIEIRPELQYRYRKNHKITLFYHFKEKENTIASFEKLTQQKYGFSYFYLDKKNNQLSADFTMFFNAFLGDSNSPVAYQMLEGLQKGKNYTWNFQWNKKLSSLLNLSLNYFGRKSENTSTIHTGMVQLKADF
;
A
#
# COMPACT_ATOMS: atom_id res chain seq x y z
N MET A 1 -19.19 -13.17 -8.01
CA MET A 1 -18.43 -12.66 -6.84
C MET A 1 -19.03 -11.33 -6.44
N SER A 2 -19.56 -11.24 -5.23
CA SER A 2 -20.17 -10.02 -4.70
C SER A 2 -19.15 -9.25 -3.86
N THR A 3 -19.20 -7.91 -3.85
CA THR A 3 -18.29 -7.08 -3.05
C THR A 3 -19.01 -5.86 -2.52
N ILE A 4 -18.86 -5.62 -1.21
CA ILE A 4 -19.36 -4.41 -0.53
C ILE A 4 -18.14 -3.72 0.09
N GLU A 5 -18.01 -2.42 -0.12
CA GLU A 5 -16.86 -1.65 0.38
C GLU A 5 -17.22 -0.25 0.86
N ILE A 6 -16.54 0.21 1.90
CA ILE A 6 -16.66 1.54 2.50
C ILE A 6 -15.25 2.11 2.69
N ARG A 7 -15.00 3.34 2.24
CA ARG A 7 -13.66 3.96 2.19
C ARG A 7 -13.64 5.42 2.66
N PRO A 8 -13.88 5.71 3.96
CA PRO A 8 -13.64 7.05 4.48
C PRO A 8 -12.16 7.41 4.40
N GLU A 9 -11.89 8.63 3.96
CA GLU A 9 -10.55 9.20 3.88
C GLU A 9 -10.58 10.63 4.43
N LEU A 10 -9.58 10.96 5.24
CA LEU A 10 -9.30 12.31 5.69
C LEU A 10 -7.97 12.75 5.12
N GLN A 11 -7.98 13.86 4.36
CA GLN A 11 -6.78 14.46 3.83
C GLN A 11 -6.59 15.86 4.42
N TYR A 12 -5.42 16.09 5.01
CA TYR A 12 -4.99 17.41 5.48
C TYR A 12 -3.82 17.92 4.63
N ARG A 13 -3.94 19.15 4.13
CA ARG A 13 -2.85 19.82 3.38
C ARG A 13 -2.38 21.03 4.17
N TYR A 14 -1.15 20.97 4.67
CA TYR A 14 -0.49 22.14 5.22
C TYR A 14 0.28 22.84 4.11
N ARG A 15 -0.20 24.03 3.72
CA ARG A 15 0.24 24.76 2.51
C ARG A 15 0.14 23.85 1.26
N LYS A 16 0.83 24.20 0.18
CA LYS A 16 0.85 23.41 -1.07
C LYS A 16 1.88 22.28 -1.06
N ASN A 17 2.78 22.25 -0.08
CA ASN A 17 3.94 21.37 -0.05
C ASN A 17 3.84 20.18 0.91
N HIS A 18 2.89 20.15 1.86
CA HIS A 18 2.68 19.00 2.73
C HIS A 18 1.27 18.44 2.55
N LYS A 19 1.16 17.12 2.47
CA LYS A 19 -0.12 16.40 2.46
C LYS A 19 -0.01 15.21 3.40
N ILE A 20 -0.95 15.11 4.33
CA ILE A 20 -1.15 13.96 5.20
C ILE A 20 -2.51 13.36 4.83
N THR A 21 -2.56 12.05 4.66
CA THR A 21 -3.80 11.31 4.42
C THR A 21 -3.91 10.19 5.44
N LEU A 22 -5.09 10.07 6.05
CA LEU A 22 -5.50 8.95 6.89
C LEU A 22 -6.71 8.31 6.23
N PHE A 23 -6.70 6.99 6.06
CA PHE A 23 -7.85 6.29 5.49
C PHE A 23 -8.19 5.03 6.27
N TYR A 24 -9.47 4.70 6.24
CA TYR A 24 -9.98 3.39 6.63
C TYR A 24 -10.75 2.80 5.44
N HIS A 25 -10.57 1.50 5.21
CA HIS A 25 -11.27 0.80 4.15
C HIS A 25 -11.75 -0.55 4.68
N PHE A 26 -13.08 -0.68 4.75
CA PHE A 26 -13.76 -1.94 5.02
C PHE A 26 -14.18 -2.57 3.69
N LYS A 27 -13.89 -3.86 3.51
CA LYS A 27 -14.22 -4.59 2.28
C LYS A 27 -14.69 -6.00 2.63
N GLU A 28 -15.86 -6.38 2.13
CA GLU A 28 -16.32 -7.76 2.14
C GLU A 28 -16.36 -8.29 0.72
N LYS A 29 -15.78 -9.48 0.51
CA LYS A 29 -15.87 -10.24 -0.74
C LYS A 29 -16.50 -11.59 -0.45
N GLU A 30 -17.46 -11.98 -1.27
CA GLU A 30 -18.07 -13.30 -1.21
C GLU A 30 -17.95 -13.97 -2.58
N ASN A 31 -17.41 -15.19 -2.57
CA ASN A 31 -17.42 -16.04 -3.73
C ASN A 31 -18.80 -16.67 -3.89
N THR A 32 -19.43 -16.46 -5.04
CA THR A 32 -20.80 -16.91 -5.33
C THR A 32 -20.83 -18.22 -6.12
N ILE A 33 -19.66 -18.81 -6.40
CA ILE A 33 -19.47 -20.03 -7.18
C ILE A 33 -18.54 -20.95 -6.39
N ALA A 34 -18.81 -22.25 -6.29
CA ALA A 34 -18.03 -23.24 -5.53
C ALA A 34 -18.18 -23.15 -3.99
N SER A 35 -17.08 -23.08 -3.21
CA SER A 35 -17.05 -23.35 -1.75
C SER A 35 -17.49 -22.18 -0.87
N PHE A 36 -18.14 -21.16 -1.44
CA PHE A 36 -18.63 -19.97 -0.72
C PHE A 36 -17.57 -19.28 0.15
N GLU A 37 -16.36 -19.14 -0.37
CA GLU A 37 -15.28 -18.45 0.34
C GLU A 37 -15.67 -17.00 0.64
N LYS A 38 -15.32 -16.54 1.84
CA LYS A 38 -15.64 -15.18 2.31
C LYS A 38 -14.38 -14.51 2.82
N LEU A 39 -14.21 -13.25 2.45
CA LEU A 39 -13.18 -12.36 3.00
C LEU A 39 -13.86 -11.13 3.59
N THR A 40 -13.64 -10.90 4.88
CA THR A 40 -13.88 -9.60 5.50
C THR A 40 -12.52 -8.97 5.78
N GLN A 41 -12.28 -7.79 5.21
CA GLN A 41 -11.00 -7.09 5.25
C GLN A 41 -11.16 -5.70 5.85
N GLN A 42 -10.30 -5.39 6.82
CA GLN A 42 -10.14 -4.03 7.34
C GLN A 42 -8.76 -3.51 6.97
N LYS A 43 -8.71 -2.30 6.40
CA LYS A 43 -7.51 -1.62 5.95
C LYS A 43 -7.41 -0.28 6.67
N TYR A 44 -6.28 -0.03 7.33
CA TYR A 44 -5.95 1.26 7.93
C TYR A 44 -4.71 1.78 7.24
N GLY A 45 -4.73 3.04 6.80
CA GLY A 45 -3.60 3.61 6.10
C GLY A 45 -3.27 5.02 6.54
N PHE A 46 -1.98 5.30 6.44
CA PHE A 46 -1.38 6.60 6.66
C PHE A 46 -0.45 6.89 5.49
N SER A 47 -0.59 8.08 4.91
CA SER A 47 0.28 8.57 3.85
C SER A 47 0.76 9.97 4.17
N TYR A 48 2.04 10.20 3.97
CA TYR A 48 2.67 11.51 4.02
C TYR A 48 3.33 11.82 2.68
N PHE A 49 3.12 13.04 2.20
CA PHE A 49 3.71 13.54 0.98
C PHE A 49 4.26 14.94 1.22
N TYR A 50 5.48 15.18 0.74
CA TYR A 50 6.14 16.47 0.76
C TYR A 50 6.74 16.82 -0.60
N LEU A 51 6.59 18.07 -1.01
CA LEU A 51 7.17 18.63 -2.24
C LEU A 51 7.84 19.97 -1.95
N ASP A 52 9.16 20.04 -2.08
CA ASP A 52 9.87 21.31 -1.86
C ASP A 52 9.82 22.26 -3.07
N LYS A 53 10.37 23.46 -2.91
CA LYS A 53 10.40 24.49 -3.98
C LYS A 53 11.28 24.12 -5.18
N LYS A 54 12.18 23.15 -5.02
CA LYS A 54 13.07 22.64 -6.08
C LYS A 54 12.49 21.37 -6.73
N ASN A 55 11.22 21.07 -6.48
CA ASN A 55 10.51 19.87 -6.91
C ASN A 55 11.11 18.55 -6.39
N ASN A 56 11.83 18.59 -5.27
CA ASN A 56 12.20 17.37 -4.56
C ASN A 56 10.96 16.83 -3.85
N GLN A 57 10.69 15.55 -4.04
CA GLN A 57 9.51 14.87 -3.53
C GLN A 57 9.90 13.81 -2.52
N LEU A 58 9.14 13.74 -1.43
CA LEU A 58 9.20 12.68 -0.45
C LEU A 58 7.80 12.10 -0.26
N SER A 59 7.67 10.79 -0.35
CA SER A 59 6.43 10.08 -0.03
C SER A 59 6.71 8.96 0.96
N ALA A 60 5.85 8.80 1.95
CA ALA A 60 5.89 7.69 2.89
C ALA A 60 4.47 7.18 3.11
N ASP A 61 4.25 5.89 2.86
CA ASP A 61 2.95 5.24 3.00
C ASP A 61 3.09 4.04 3.93
N PHE A 62 2.09 3.86 4.78
CA PHE A 62 1.96 2.71 5.65
C PHE A 62 0.53 2.19 5.59
N THR A 63 0.36 0.87 5.50
CA THR A 63 -0.96 0.24 5.50
C THR A 63 -0.95 -1.03 6.32
N MET A 64 -1.96 -1.17 7.16
CA MET A 64 -2.27 -2.36 7.95
C MET A 64 -3.51 -3.03 7.41
N PHE A 65 -3.47 -4.34 7.26
CA PHE A 65 -4.55 -5.17 6.75
C PHE A 65 -4.90 -6.23 7.80
N PHE A 66 -6.19 -6.36 8.10
CA PHE A 66 -6.74 -7.45 8.88
C PHE A 66 -7.65 -8.27 7.98
N ASN A 67 -7.16 -9.44 7.56
CA ASN A 67 -7.85 -10.32 6.61
C ASN A 67 -8.51 -11.49 7.35
N ALA A 68 -9.82 -11.39 7.59
CA ALA A 68 -10.62 -12.52 8.06
C ALA A 68 -11.12 -13.33 6.85
N PHE A 69 -10.33 -14.33 6.46
CA PHE A 69 -10.66 -15.21 5.34
C PHE A 69 -11.20 -16.57 5.82
N LEU A 70 -12.31 -16.98 5.23
CA LEU A 70 -12.97 -18.29 5.41
C LEU A 70 -12.91 -19.05 4.08
N GLY A 71 -12.23 -20.20 4.09
CA GLY A 71 -11.95 -21.02 2.90
C GLY A 71 -10.55 -21.62 2.94
N ASP A 72 -10.22 -22.40 1.91
CA ASP A 72 -8.85 -22.92 1.73
C ASP A 72 -7.92 -21.80 1.29
N SER A 73 -6.97 -21.44 2.15
CA SER A 73 -6.00 -20.35 1.91
C SER A 73 -4.96 -20.67 0.84
N ASN A 74 -4.85 -21.95 0.43
CA ASN A 74 -3.95 -22.38 -0.64
C ASN A 74 -4.64 -22.42 -2.02
N SER A 75 -5.92 -22.06 -2.09
CA SER A 75 -6.68 -22.07 -3.34
C SER A 75 -6.36 -20.84 -4.23
N PRO A 76 -6.51 -20.94 -5.56
CA PRO A 76 -6.42 -19.78 -6.46
C PRO A 76 -7.42 -18.67 -6.11
N VAL A 77 -8.61 -19.05 -5.63
CA VAL A 77 -9.65 -18.13 -5.17
C VAL A 77 -9.15 -17.31 -3.98
N ALA A 78 -8.49 -17.95 -3.01
CA ALA A 78 -7.89 -17.25 -1.87
C ALA A 78 -6.82 -16.25 -2.32
N TYR A 79 -5.93 -16.62 -3.25
CA TYR A 79 -4.91 -15.71 -3.79
C TYR A 79 -5.53 -14.46 -4.41
N GLN A 80 -6.61 -14.62 -5.19
CA GLN A 80 -7.34 -13.51 -5.80
C GLN A 80 -8.11 -12.68 -4.77
N MET A 81 -8.75 -13.31 -3.78
CA MET A 81 -9.49 -12.62 -2.72
C MET A 81 -8.57 -11.79 -1.83
N LEU A 82 -7.45 -12.36 -1.41
CA LEU A 82 -6.45 -11.76 -0.54
C LEU A 82 -5.50 -10.81 -1.27
N GLU A 83 -5.57 -10.73 -2.60
CA GLU A 83 -4.74 -9.83 -3.43
C GLU A 83 -3.23 -10.08 -3.19
N GLY A 84 -2.83 -11.35 -3.04
CA GLY A 84 -1.45 -11.77 -2.76
C GLY A 84 -0.97 -11.58 -1.32
N LEU A 85 -1.82 -11.08 -0.42
CA LEU A 85 -1.59 -11.08 1.04
C LEU A 85 -2.02 -12.42 1.66
N GLN A 86 -1.75 -12.59 2.95
CA GLN A 86 -2.18 -13.78 3.70
C GLN A 86 -3.43 -13.50 4.53
N LYS A 87 -4.11 -14.57 4.95
CA LYS A 87 -5.07 -14.52 6.06
C LYS A 87 -4.37 -13.98 7.32
N GLY A 88 -5.10 -13.21 8.12
CA GLY A 88 -4.57 -12.60 9.34
C GLY A 88 -4.02 -11.19 9.13
N LYS A 89 -3.03 -10.80 9.93
CA LYS A 89 -2.44 -9.46 9.92
C LYS A 89 -1.37 -9.32 8.85
N ASN A 90 -1.48 -8.27 8.04
CA ASN A 90 -0.45 -7.91 7.06
C ASN A 90 -0.11 -6.42 7.17
N TYR A 91 1.12 -6.09 6.84
CA TYR A 91 1.67 -4.75 6.91
C TYR A 91 2.41 -4.45 5.62
N THR A 92 2.25 -3.25 5.10
CA THR A 92 3.07 -2.73 3.98
C THR A 92 3.55 -1.33 4.30
N TRP A 93 4.79 -1.03 3.94
CA TRP A 93 5.32 0.32 3.96
C TRP A 93 6.04 0.62 2.67
N ASN A 94 5.88 1.85 2.20
CA ASN A 94 6.55 2.36 1.02
C ASN A 94 7.18 3.70 1.36
N PHE A 95 8.43 3.88 0.94
CA PHE A 95 9.16 5.12 1.09
C PHE A 95 9.77 5.47 -0.26
N GLN A 96 9.48 6.68 -0.72
CA GLN A 96 10.00 7.18 -1.98
C GLN A 96 10.63 8.56 -1.77
N TRP A 97 11.83 8.75 -2.30
CA TRP A 97 12.48 10.05 -2.34
C TRP A 97 13.00 10.34 -3.74
N ASN A 98 12.50 11.41 -4.34
CA ASN A 98 12.96 11.90 -5.62
C ASN A 98 13.64 13.25 -5.41
N LYS A 99 14.89 13.37 -5.84
CA LYS A 99 15.69 14.59 -5.70
C LYS A 99 16.28 15.00 -7.04
N LYS A 100 16.09 16.27 -7.40
CA LYS A 100 16.81 16.91 -8.50
C LYS A 100 18.20 17.31 -8.02
N LEU A 101 19.23 16.64 -8.51
CA LEU A 101 20.63 16.89 -8.15
C LEU A 101 21.20 18.08 -8.93
N SER A 102 20.82 18.22 -10.20
CA SER A 102 21.18 19.35 -11.08
C SER A 102 20.08 19.59 -12.12
N SER A 103 20.27 20.54 -13.06
CA SER A 103 19.33 20.73 -14.18
C SER A 103 19.11 19.46 -15.02
N LEU A 104 20.14 18.61 -15.12
CA LEU A 104 20.21 17.44 -15.99
C LEU A 104 20.16 16.11 -15.22
N LEU A 105 20.23 16.11 -13.88
CA LEU A 105 20.41 14.88 -13.10
C LEU A 105 19.34 14.72 -12.01
N ASN A 106 18.66 13.57 -12.03
CA ASN A 106 17.59 13.20 -11.12
C ASN A 106 17.94 11.89 -10.39
N LEU A 107 17.76 11.88 -9.07
CA LEU A 107 17.94 10.71 -8.21
C LEU A 107 16.57 10.25 -7.70
N SER A 108 16.27 8.95 -7.81
CA SER A 108 15.09 8.31 -7.24
C SER A 108 15.51 7.17 -6.32
N LEU A 109 15.07 7.22 -5.08
CA LEU A 109 15.15 6.11 -4.12
C LEU A 109 13.74 5.60 -3.86
N ASN A 110 13.56 4.29 -3.95
CA ASN A 110 12.31 3.62 -3.60
C ASN A 110 12.63 2.48 -2.65
N TYR A 111 11.87 2.37 -1.57
CA TYR A 111 12.00 1.30 -0.59
C TYR A 111 10.61 0.79 -0.23
N PHE A 112 10.40 -0.48 -0.48
CA PHE A 112 9.16 -1.19 -0.19
C PHE A 112 9.44 -2.29 0.82
N GLY A 113 8.55 -2.44 1.79
CA GLY A 113 8.56 -3.62 2.64
C GLY A 113 7.17 -4.12 2.96
N ARG A 114 7.10 -5.43 3.21
CA ARG A 114 5.86 -6.11 3.60
C ARG A 114 6.12 -7.20 4.62
N LYS A 115 5.15 -7.39 5.52
CA LYS A 115 5.16 -8.45 6.54
C LYS A 115 3.76 -9.07 6.64
N SER A 116 3.66 -10.37 6.44
CA SER A 116 2.48 -11.16 6.80
C SER A 116 2.72 -11.88 8.13
N GLU A 117 1.65 -12.20 8.85
CA GLU A 117 1.68 -12.75 10.21
C GLU A 117 2.73 -13.87 10.39
N ASN A 118 2.74 -14.87 9.50
CA ASN A 118 3.53 -16.09 9.68
C ASN A 118 4.83 -16.17 8.85
N THR A 119 5.34 -15.07 8.26
CA THR A 119 6.30 -15.21 7.14
C THR A 119 7.57 -14.35 7.07
N SER A 120 8.30 -13.98 8.12
CA SER A 120 9.43 -13.02 7.94
C SER A 120 9.07 -11.71 7.18
N THR A 121 9.96 -10.73 7.23
CA THR A 121 9.73 -9.46 6.53
C THR A 121 10.47 -9.47 5.20
N ILE A 122 9.81 -9.01 4.14
CA ILE A 122 10.43 -8.83 2.82
C ILE A 122 10.69 -7.34 2.63
N HIS A 123 11.92 -7.01 2.22
CA HIS A 123 12.37 -5.66 1.96
C HIS A 123 12.93 -5.57 0.54
N THR A 124 12.63 -4.51 -0.19
CA THR A 124 13.09 -4.28 -1.56
C THR A 124 13.43 -2.81 -1.73
N GLY A 125 14.68 -2.53 -2.07
CA GLY A 125 15.17 -1.18 -2.34
C GLY A 125 15.56 -1.03 -3.81
N MET A 126 15.29 0.14 -4.38
CA MET A 126 15.73 0.52 -5.72
C MET A 126 16.32 1.92 -5.68
N VAL A 127 17.49 2.07 -6.29
CA VAL A 127 18.17 3.35 -6.49
C VAL A 127 18.32 3.57 -7.99
N GLN A 128 17.84 4.71 -8.47
CA GLN A 128 17.96 5.10 -9.87
C GLN A 128 18.57 6.49 -9.98
N LEU A 129 19.60 6.61 -10.81
CA LEU A 129 20.16 7.88 -11.25
C LEU A 129 19.83 8.06 -12.73
N LYS A 130 19.08 9.11 -13.07
CA LYS A 130 18.68 9.43 -14.44
C LYS A 130 19.30 10.75 -14.86
N ALA A 131 19.97 10.75 -16.01
CA ALA A 131 20.39 11.97 -16.67
C ALA A 131 19.44 12.28 -17.84
N ASP A 132 18.97 13.52 -17.92
CA ASP A 132 18.12 14.04 -18.99
C ASP A 132 18.94 15.12 -19.73
N PHE A 133 19.35 14.82 -20.96
CA PHE A 133 20.20 15.66 -21.82
C PHE A 133 19.40 16.28 -22.97
#